data_AF-W5N2M2-F1
#
_entry.id   AF-W5N2M2-F1
#
_cell.length_a   1.000
_cell.length_b   1.000
_cell.length_c   1.000
_cell.angle_alpha   90.00
_cell.angle_beta   90.00
_cell.angle_gamma   90.00
#
_symmetry.space_group_name_H-M   'P 1'
#
loop_
_entity.id
_entity.type
_entity.pdbx_description
1 polymer ?
#
loop_
_entity_poly.entity_id
_entity_poly.type
_entity_poly.pdbx_seq_one_letter_code
_entity_poly.pdbx_strand_id
1 'polypeptide(L)'
;GFQEFLSVASRLQTLPFALCSEPEVWQLYNITGDTVSIFRQTDSHQENLQLQERMKIDSDGLTRFIRTNELYYLTEYNDMTAVGLFSSPVRAHLLLLADKRSAGFAQLRELLRALAPQYRGQLLFVLIDGAVSSNRRSLEYFGLKSHDLPAVGLYDTQTDRKWLMQAQEVTTEHVQEFCYSYLRGDLQEQNDPPTSAATHSKSEL
;
A
#
# COMPACT_ATOMS: atom_id res chain seq x y z
N GLY A 1 -19.00 18.53 -11.67
CA GLY A 1 -19.05 18.44 -10.21
C GLY A 1 -20.10 17.45 -9.74
N PHE A 2 -21.27 17.94 -9.31
CA PHE A 2 -22.25 17.13 -8.59
C PHE A 2 -22.91 15.98 -9.41
N GLN A 3 -23.29 16.22 -10.66
CA GLN A 3 -23.92 15.20 -11.50
C GLN A 3 -22.94 14.07 -11.85
N GLU A 4 -21.68 14.43 -12.07
CA GLU A 4 -20.58 13.51 -12.30
C GLU A 4 -20.28 12.68 -11.04
N PHE A 5 -20.32 13.30 -9.84
CA PHE A 5 -20.23 12.58 -8.57
C PHE A 5 -21.36 11.54 -8.41
N LEU A 6 -22.62 11.92 -8.63
CA LEU A 6 -23.76 10.98 -8.57
C LEU A 6 -23.63 9.85 -9.61
N SER A 7 -23.20 10.18 -10.83
CA SER A 7 -22.92 9.22 -11.91
C SER A 7 -21.87 8.19 -11.47
N VAL A 8 -20.75 8.65 -10.89
CA VAL A 8 -19.68 7.76 -10.42
C VAL A 8 -20.10 6.94 -9.21
N ALA A 9 -20.81 7.53 -8.23
CA ALA A 9 -21.34 6.81 -7.09
C ALA A 9 -22.27 5.65 -7.50
N SER A 10 -23.09 5.86 -8.54
CA SER A 10 -23.97 4.81 -9.09
C SER A 10 -23.21 3.67 -9.80
N ARG A 11 -22.02 3.96 -10.36
CA ARG A 11 -21.14 3.00 -11.05
C ARG A 11 -20.26 2.22 -10.07
N LEU A 12 -19.77 2.85 -9.01
CA LEU A 12 -18.78 2.30 -8.08
C LEU A 12 -19.42 1.75 -6.79
N GLN A 13 -20.46 0.92 -6.93
CA GLN A 13 -21.32 0.45 -5.83
C GLN A 13 -20.60 -0.33 -4.71
N THR A 14 -19.34 -0.73 -4.92
CA THR A 14 -18.49 -1.36 -3.90
C THR A 14 -17.87 -0.37 -2.91
N LEU A 15 -18.00 0.94 -3.15
CA LEU A 15 -17.46 2.01 -2.32
C LEU A 15 -18.59 2.77 -1.61
N PRO A 16 -18.41 3.15 -0.33
CA PRO A 16 -19.31 4.08 0.33
C PRO A 16 -19.08 5.49 -0.20
N PHE A 17 -20.16 6.16 -0.61
CA PHE A 17 -20.15 7.58 -0.97
C PHE A 17 -21.01 8.38 0.01
N ALA A 18 -20.57 9.60 0.32
CA ALA A 18 -21.31 10.54 1.13
C ALA A 18 -21.27 11.93 0.48
N LEU A 19 -22.35 12.70 0.65
CA LEU A 19 -22.42 14.12 0.30
C LEU A 19 -22.45 14.92 1.59
N CYS A 20 -21.71 16.03 1.65
CA CYS A 20 -21.72 16.92 2.82
C CYS A 20 -21.81 18.37 2.38
N SER A 21 -22.84 19.07 2.85
CA SER A 21 -23.06 20.51 2.68
C SER A 21 -22.78 21.32 3.95
N GLU A 22 -22.39 20.67 5.05
CA GLU A 22 -22.25 21.30 6.36
C GLU A 22 -20.89 22.01 6.51
N PRO A 23 -20.85 23.35 6.67
CA PRO A 23 -19.59 24.10 6.69
C PRO A 23 -18.66 23.72 7.85
N GLU A 24 -19.21 23.28 8.98
CA GLU A 24 -18.43 22.82 10.14
C GLU A 24 -17.62 21.56 9.82
N VAL A 25 -18.20 20.65 9.03
CA VAL A 25 -17.51 19.43 8.56
C VAL A 25 -16.44 19.79 7.51
N TRP A 26 -16.70 20.79 6.67
CA TRP A 26 -15.70 21.27 5.71
C TRP A 26 -14.47 21.84 6.43
N GLN A 27 -14.68 22.64 7.49
CA GLN A 27 -13.60 23.16 8.33
C GLN A 27 -12.79 22.03 9.00
N LEU A 28 -13.46 21.00 9.55
CA LEU A 28 -12.80 19.85 10.17
C LEU A 28 -11.82 19.13 9.23
N TYR A 29 -12.13 19.07 7.94
CA TYR A 29 -11.31 18.42 6.91
C TYR A 29 -10.47 19.39 6.05
N ASN A 30 -10.33 20.65 6.49
CA ASN A 30 -9.61 21.72 5.79
C ASN A 30 -10.07 21.98 4.34
N ILE A 31 -11.37 21.79 4.07
CA ILE A 31 -12.01 22.00 2.76
C ILE A 31 -12.50 23.45 2.65
N THR A 32 -12.06 24.16 1.61
CA THR A 32 -12.33 25.59 1.39
C THR A 32 -13.27 25.88 0.21
N GLY A 33 -13.82 24.85 -0.42
CA GLY A 33 -14.72 24.93 -1.57
C GLY A 33 -15.03 23.54 -2.13
N ASP A 34 -15.84 23.47 -3.19
CA ASP A 34 -16.27 22.22 -3.85
C ASP A 34 -15.08 21.25 -4.07
N THR A 35 -15.09 20.13 -3.35
CA THR A 35 -13.98 19.18 -3.30
C THR A 35 -14.51 17.75 -3.21
N VAL A 36 -13.94 16.83 -3.99
CA VAL A 36 -14.11 15.39 -3.74
C VAL A 36 -12.95 14.91 -2.90
N SER A 37 -13.23 14.39 -1.71
CA SER A 37 -12.23 13.88 -0.77
C SER A 37 -12.28 12.35 -0.69
N ILE A 38 -11.12 11.69 -0.68
CA ILE A 38 -10.98 10.24 -0.46
C ILE A 38 -10.30 10.03 0.88
N PHE A 39 -11.00 9.39 1.81
CA PHE A 39 -10.50 9.08 3.15
C PHE A 39 -10.00 7.65 3.22
N ARG A 40 -8.69 7.46 3.38
CA ARG A 40 -8.04 6.15 3.34
C ARG A 40 -7.77 5.64 4.76
N GLN A 41 -8.33 4.48 5.09
CA GLN A 41 -8.12 3.89 6.42
C GLN A 41 -6.74 3.25 6.58
N THR A 42 -6.08 2.84 5.50
CA THR A 42 -4.81 2.10 5.53
C THR A 42 -3.63 2.96 6.01
N ASP A 43 -3.57 4.20 5.55
CA ASP A 43 -2.50 5.17 5.84
C ASP A 43 -3.01 6.42 6.58
N SER A 44 -4.30 6.46 6.94
CA SER A 44 -4.97 7.64 7.51
C SER A 44 -4.92 8.89 6.63
N HIS A 45 -4.72 8.73 5.32
CA HIS A 45 -4.57 9.84 4.38
C HIS A 45 -5.92 10.38 3.90
N GLN A 46 -5.97 11.68 3.61
CA GLN A 46 -7.07 12.35 2.93
C GLN A 46 -6.55 12.89 1.60
N GLU A 47 -7.03 12.36 0.48
CA GLU A 47 -6.67 12.84 -0.86
C GLU A 47 -7.78 13.73 -1.42
N ASN A 48 -7.44 14.93 -1.88
CA ASN A 48 -8.40 15.98 -2.20
C ASN A 48 -8.33 16.39 -3.68
N LEU A 49 -9.42 16.19 -4.41
CA LEU A 49 -9.64 16.79 -5.72
C LEU A 49 -10.51 18.05 -5.58
N GLN A 50 -9.88 19.21 -5.56
CA GLN A 50 -10.59 20.49 -5.59
C GLN A 50 -11.19 20.74 -6.99
N LEU A 51 -12.50 20.99 -7.04
CA LEU A 51 -13.24 21.21 -8.28
C LEU A 51 -13.17 22.69 -8.68
N GLN A 52 -12.22 23.04 -9.53
CA GLN A 52 -12.08 24.40 -10.04
C GLN A 52 -13.03 24.67 -11.22
N GLU A 53 -13.69 25.83 -11.26
CA GLU A 53 -14.63 26.21 -12.34
C GLU A 53 -14.03 26.09 -13.76
N ARG A 54 -12.71 26.29 -13.88
CA ARG A 54 -11.96 26.23 -15.14
C ARG A 54 -11.52 24.81 -15.54
N MET A 55 -11.54 23.85 -14.62
CA MET A 55 -11.30 22.43 -14.89
C MET A 55 -12.56 21.62 -14.59
N LYS A 56 -13.44 21.52 -15.60
CA LYS A 56 -14.54 20.56 -15.56
C LYS A 56 -13.99 19.14 -15.68
N ILE A 57 -13.90 18.44 -14.55
CA ILE A 57 -13.72 16.99 -14.54
C ILE A 57 -15.05 16.32 -14.89
N ASP A 58 -15.00 15.34 -15.81
CA ASP A 58 -16.13 14.49 -16.16
C ASP A 58 -16.20 13.23 -15.27
N SER A 59 -17.22 12.40 -15.46
CA SER A 59 -17.38 11.16 -14.68
C SER A 59 -16.23 10.16 -14.85
N ASP A 60 -15.51 10.16 -15.97
CA ASP A 60 -14.43 9.20 -16.22
C ASP A 60 -13.09 9.71 -15.64
N GLY A 61 -12.84 11.01 -15.68
CA GLY A 61 -11.77 11.66 -14.93
C GLY A 61 -11.96 11.47 -13.42
N LEU A 62 -13.18 11.64 -12.91
CA LEU A 62 -13.49 11.42 -11.50
C LEU A 62 -13.38 9.94 -11.11
N THR A 63 -13.86 9.02 -11.96
CA THR A 63 -13.66 7.58 -11.78
C THR A 63 -12.17 7.24 -11.72
N ARG A 64 -11.34 7.83 -12.59
CA ARG A 64 -9.88 7.65 -12.57
C ARG A 64 -9.27 8.17 -11.28
N PHE A 65 -9.59 9.40 -10.86
CA PHE A 65 -9.09 9.97 -9.59
C PHE A 65 -9.37 9.05 -8.40
N ILE A 66 -10.59 8.50 -8.32
CA ILE A 66 -10.97 7.55 -7.27
C ILE A 66 -10.16 6.26 -7.39
N ARG A 67 -10.17 5.60 -8.56
CA ARG A 67 -9.47 4.32 -8.81
C ARG A 67 -7.95 4.40 -8.62
N THR A 68 -7.35 5.55 -8.90
CA THR A 68 -5.91 5.82 -8.72
C THR A 68 -5.53 5.97 -7.25
N ASN A 69 -6.44 6.44 -6.39
CA ASN A 69 -6.16 6.74 -4.98
C ASN A 69 -6.81 5.77 -3.99
N GLU A 70 -7.69 4.87 -4.44
CA GLU A 70 -8.21 3.75 -3.67
C GLU A 70 -7.09 2.86 -3.09
N LEU A 71 -6.95 2.88 -1.76
CA LEU A 71 -6.16 1.90 -1.01
C LEU A 71 -7.06 1.11 -0.06
N TYR A 72 -6.85 -0.20 -0.05
CA TYR A 72 -7.57 -1.18 0.77
C TYR A 72 -6.59 -1.93 1.68
N TYR A 73 -7.11 -2.51 2.77
CA TYR A 73 -6.36 -3.37 3.70
C TYR A 73 -5.64 -4.56 3.03
N LEU A 74 -5.99 -4.92 1.79
CA LEU A 74 -5.09 -5.66 0.91
C LEU A 74 -5.31 -5.14 -0.51
N THR A 75 -4.41 -4.27 -0.98
CA THR A 75 -4.53 -3.61 -2.29
C THR A 75 -3.88 -4.47 -3.36
N GLU A 76 -4.61 -4.83 -4.41
CA GLU A 76 -4.02 -5.56 -5.54
C GLU A 76 -3.20 -4.60 -6.41
N TYR A 77 -1.93 -4.94 -6.63
CA TYR A 77 -0.99 -4.18 -7.45
C TYR A 77 -1.31 -4.36 -8.94
N ASN A 78 -1.48 -3.23 -9.63
CA ASN A 78 -1.62 -3.10 -11.08
C ASN A 78 -1.32 -1.64 -11.48
N ASP A 79 -1.29 -1.35 -12.79
CA ASP A 79 -0.93 -0.03 -13.32
C ASP A 79 -1.81 1.12 -12.79
N MET A 80 -3.05 0.86 -12.35
CA MET A 80 -3.94 1.88 -11.78
C MET A 80 -3.65 2.15 -10.30
N THR A 81 -3.48 1.08 -9.50
CA THR A 81 -3.27 1.18 -8.04
C THR A 81 -1.83 1.50 -7.67
N ALA A 82 -0.86 1.23 -8.56
CA ALA A 82 0.55 1.55 -8.35
C ALA A 82 0.76 3.03 -7.98
N VAL A 83 0.06 3.96 -8.66
CA VAL A 83 0.18 5.39 -8.38
C VAL A 83 -0.23 5.73 -6.95
N GLY A 84 -1.37 5.21 -6.47
CA GLY A 84 -1.85 5.44 -5.10
C GLY A 84 -1.00 4.76 -4.02
N LEU A 85 -0.40 3.61 -4.33
CA LEU A 85 0.56 2.93 -3.45
C LEU A 85 1.84 3.78 -3.31
N PHE A 86 2.42 4.23 -4.42
CA PHE A 86 3.65 5.02 -4.43
C PHE A 86 3.48 6.49 -4.03
N SER A 87 2.26 7.03 -4.02
CA SER A 87 1.96 8.37 -3.49
C SER A 87 1.64 8.39 -1.99
N SER A 88 1.51 7.23 -1.34
CA SER A 88 1.18 7.17 0.09
C SER A 88 2.32 7.71 0.96
N PRO A 89 1.99 8.40 2.08
CA PRO A 89 3.00 8.71 3.10
C PRO A 89 3.56 7.46 3.80
N VAL A 90 2.87 6.31 3.73
CA VAL A 90 3.33 5.04 4.31
C VAL A 90 4.21 4.31 3.29
N ARG A 91 5.53 4.44 3.47
CA ARG A 91 6.54 4.03 2.49
C ARG A 91 6.90 2.55 2.49
N ALA A 92 6.50 1.81 3.52
CA ALA A 92 6.83 0.41 3.70
C ALA A 92 5.65 -0.48 3.31
N HIS A 93 5.88 -1.41 2.38
CA HIS A 93 4.86 -2.27 1.80
C HIS A 93 5.13 -3.74 2.15
N LEU A 94 4.21 -4.40 2.86
CA LEU A 94 4.17 -5.86 2.97
C LEU A 94 3.48 -6.42 1.72
N LEU A 95 4.18 -7.30 1.00
CA LEU A 95 3.74 -7.89 -0.26
C LEU A 95 3.43 -9.37 -0.07
N LEU A 96 2.22 -9.80 -0.45
CA LEU A 96 1.93 -11.20 -0.78
C LEU A 96 2.12 -11.38 -2.29
N LEU A 97 3.10 -12.19 -2.68
CA LEU A 97 3.34 -12.57 -4.07
C LEU A 97 2.79 -13.99 -4.25
N ALA A 98 1.73 -14.17 -5.04
CA ALA A 98 1.02 -15.45 -5.14
C ALA A 98 0.33 -15.61 -6.51
N ASP A 99 0.10 -16.86 -6.95
CA ASP A 99 -0.87 -17.13 -8.02
C ASP A 99 -2.28 -17.12 -7.43
N LYS A 100 -3.14 -16.19 -7.88
CA LYS A 100 -4.53 -16.05 -7.41
C LYS A 100 -5.42 -17.29 -7.66
N ARG A 101 -4.96 -18.23 -8.48
CA ARG A 101 -5.65 -19.48 -8.84
C ARG A 101 -5.18 -20.68 -8.01
N SER A 102 -4.15 -20.53 -7.17
CA SER A 102 -3.63 -21.59 -6.31
C SER A 102 -4.61 -21.96 -5.19
N ALA A 103 -4.63 -23.24 -4.79
CA ALA A 103 -5.63 -23.77 -3.86
C ALA A 103 -5.59 -23.17 -2.44
N GLY A 104 -4.47 -22.56 -2.04
CA GLY A 104 -4.30 -21.87 -0.75
C GLY A 104 -4.44 -20.35 -0.80
N PHE A 105 -4.66 -19.75 -1.98
CA PHE A 105 -4.65 -18.29 -2.14
C PHE A 105 -5.71 -17.59 -1.28
N ALA A 106 -6.92 -18.15 -1.20
CA ALA A 106 -8.02 -17.53 -0.46
C ALA A 106 -7.71 -17.39 1.04
N GLN A 107 -7.08 -18.41 1.63
CA GLN A 107 -6.69 -18.43 3.04
C GLN A 107 -5.60 -17.40 3.32
N LEU A 108 -4.56 -17.34 2.47
CA LEU A 108 -3.47 -16.37 2.58
C LEU A 108 -3.96 -14.93 2.43
N ARG A 109 -4.87 -14.70 1.47
CA ARG A 109 -5.49 -13.40 1.23
C ARG A 109 -6.26 -12.90 2.45
N GLU A 110 -7.10 -13.73 3.05
CA GLU A 110 -7.89 -13.33 4.22
C GLU A 110 -7.02 -13.19 5.48
N LEU A 111 -5.97 -14.01 5.64
CA LEU A 111 -4.99 -13.88 6.72
C LEU A 111 -4.29 -12.51 6.69
N LEU A 112 -3.71 -12.12 5.55
CA LEU A 112 -3.07 -10.79 5.43
C LEU A 112 -4.08 -9.65 5.57
N ARG A 113 -5.27 -9.79 4.98
CA ARG A 113 -6.34 -8.79 5.08
C ARG A 113 -6.80 -8.56 6.52
N ALA A 114 -6.86 -9.62 7.33
CA ALA A 114 -7.21 -9.55 8.75
C ALA A 114 -6.09 -8.94 9.61
N LEU A 115 -4.82 -9.09 9.23
CA LEU A 115 -3.68 -8.47 9.90
C LEU A 115 -3.52 -6.98 9.60
N ALA A 116 -3.75 -6.55 8.36
CA ALA A 116 -3.45 -5.20 7.89
C ALA A 116 -3.99 -4.04 8.77
N PRO A 117 -5.19 -4.08 9.38
CA PRO A 117 -5.66 -3.03 10.27
C PRO A 117 -4.74 -2.75 11.47
N GLN A 118 -3.97 -3.73 11.93
CA GLN A 118 -3.02 -3.57 13.04
C GLN A 118 -1.82 -2.68 12.69
N TYR A 119 -1.51 -2.58 11.39
CA TYR A 119 -0.35 -1.84 10.86
C TYR A 119 -0.74 -0.54 10.14
N ARG A 120 -1.96 -0.05 10.38
CA ARG A 120 -2.46 1.23 9.87
C ARG A 120 -1.44 2.35 10.12
N GLY A 121 -1.10 3.09 9.06
CA GLY A 121 -0.12 4.19 9.11
C GLY A 121 1.35 3.75 9.22
N GLN A 122 1.64 2.45 9.22
CA GLN A 122 3.00 1.89 9.37
C GLN A 122 3.40 1.01 8.18
N LEU A 123 2.49 0.14 7.72
CA LEU A 123 2.71 -0.73 6.56
C LEU A 123 1.47 -0.73 5.65
N LEU A 124 1.69 -0.61 4.33
CA LEU A 124 0.66 -0.95 3.34
C LEU A 124 0.73 -2.44 3.02
N PHE A 125 -0.44 -3.07 2.89
CA PHE A 125 -0.55 -4.50 2.56
C PHE A 125 -0.97 -4.62 1.08
N VAL A 126 -0.15 -5.32 0.29
CA VAL A 126 -0.25 -5.36 -1.18
C VAL A 126 -0.26 -6.80 -1.68
N LEU A 127 -1.13 -7.10 -2.62
CA LEU A 127 -1.17 -8.38 -3.35
C LEU A 127 -0.56 -8.19 -4.74
N ILE A 128 0.44 -9.00 -5.09
CA ILE A 128 1.00 -9.11 -6.43
C ILE A 128 0.60 -10.48 -7.01
N ASP A 129 -0.26 -10.49 -8.03
CA ASP A 129 -0.58 -11.73 -8.75
C ASP A 129 0.58 -12.14 -9.64
N GLY A 130 1.27 -13.22 -9.26
CA GLY A 130 2.40 -13.79 -9.99
C GLY A 130 2.00 -14.52 -11.28
N ALA A 131 0.70 -14.75 -11.51
CA ALA A 131 0.21 -15.26 -12.79
C ALA A 131 0.12 -14.19 -13.89
N VAL A 132 0.17 -12.90 -13.53
CA VAL A 132 0.02 -11.77 -14.46
C VAL A 132 1.39 -11.36 -15.04
N SER A 133 1.50 -11.33 -16.36
CA SER A 133 2.78 -11.11 -17.06
C SER A 133 3.40 -9.72 -16.82
N SER A 134 2.60 -8.67 -16.60
CA SER A 134 3.10 -7.34 -16.23
C SER A 134 3.77 -7.31 -14.85
N ASN A 135 3.38 -8.20 -13.94
CA ASN A 135 3.96 -8.33 -12.60
C ASN A 135 5.30 -9.07 -12.57
N ARG A 136 5.77 -9.65 -13.70
CA ARG A 136 7.05 -10.38 -13.78
C ARG A 136 8.23 -9.57 -13.22
N ARG A 137 8.30 -8.27 -13.52
CA ARG A 137 9.38 -7.40 -13.00
C ARG A 137 9.36 -7.30 -11.47
N SER A 138 8.18 -7.37 -10.85
CA SER A 138 8.02 -7.35 -9.40
C SER A 138 8.40 -8.68 -8.74
N LEU A 139 8.40 -9.79 -9.50
CA LEU A 139 8.96 -11.09 -9.06
C LEU A 139 10.48 -11.17 -9.27
N GLU A 140 11.02 -10.49 -10.29
CA GLU A 140 12.46 -10.43 -10.58
C GLU A 140 13.20 -9.42 -9.68
N TYR A 141 12.56 -8.28 -9.39
CA TYR A 141 12.74 -7.60 -8.11
C TYR A 141 12.32 -8.57 -6.99
N PHE A 142 12.91 -8.48 -5.80
CA PHE A 142 13.20 -9.67 -4.98
C PHE A 142 14.16 -10.63 -5.71
N GLY A 143 13.66 -11.56 -6.51
CA GLY A 143 14.43 -12.64 -7.13
C GLY A 143 13.70 -13.99 -7.19
N LEU A 144 12.36 -13.95 -7.25
CA LEU A 144 11.43 -15.07 -7.25
C LEU A 144 11.04 -15.49 -8.69
N LYS A 145 10.65 -16.75 -8.83
CA LYS A 145 10.02 -17.34 -10.01
C LYS A 145 8.64 -17.87 -9.63
N SER A 146 7.85 -18.28 -10.62
CA SER A 146 6.48 -18.79 -10.39
C SER A 146 6.41 -20.02 -9.48
N HIS A 147 7.49 -20.81 -9.33
CA HIS A 147 7.55 -21.95 -8.40
C HIS A 147 7.95 -21.57 -6.97
N ASP A 148 8.43 -20.35 -6.74
CA ASP A 148 8.74 -19.82 -5.41
C ASP A 148 7.51 -19.15 -4.77
N LEU A 149 6.32 -19.28 -5.40
CA LEU A 149 5.07 -18.70 -4.93
C LEU A 149 4.21 -19.75 -4.21
N PRO A 150 3.53 -19.40 -3.12
CA PRO A 150 3.40 -18.06 -2.55
C PRO A 150 4.60 -17.63 -1.71
N ALA A 151 4.94 -16.34 -1.75
CA ALA A 151 5.98 -15.71 -0.94
C ALA A 151 5.45 -14.46 -0.25
N VAL A 152 6.05 -14.11 0.90
CA VAL A 152 5.82 -12.83 1.59
C VAL A 152 7.13 -12.04 1.60
N GLY A 153 7.06 -10.78 1.19
CA GLY A 153 8.20 -9.86 1.19
C GLY A 153 7.83 -8.50 1.77
N LEU A 154 8.85 -7.72 2.12
CA LEU A 154 8.74 -6.31 2.48
C LEU A 154 9.53 -5.48 1.47
N TYR A 155 8.99 -4.32 1.13
CA TYR A 155 9.64 -3.33 0.26
C TYR A 155 9.53 -1.95 0.89
N ASP A 156 10.67 -1.28 1.10
CA ASP A 156 10.73 0.12 1.53
C ASP A 156 10.97 1.02 0.32
N THR A 157 9.93 1.76 -0.06
CA THR A 157 9.97 2.72 -1.19
C THR A 157 10.88 3.92 -0.94
N GLN A 158 11.30 4.19 0.30
CA GLN A 158 12.24 5.25 0.61
C GLN A 158 13.69 4.85 0.33
N THR A 159 14.06 3.64 0.72
CA THR A 159 15.45 3.16 0.66
C THR A 159 15.73 2.26 -0.54
N ASP A 160 14.71 1.89 -1.32
CA ASP A 160 14.76 0.86 -2.37
C ASP A 160 15.34 -0.47 -1.87
N ARG A 161 15.03 -0.81 -0.61
CA ARG A 161 15.45 -2.05 0.05
C ARG A 161 14.28 -3.02 0.14
N LYS A 162 14.62 -4.30 0.09
CA LYS A 162 13.66 -5.41 0.03
C LYS A 162 14.09 -6.56 0.93
N TRP A 163 13.12 -7.27 1.49
CA TRP A 163 13.34 -8.43 2.36
C TRP A 163 12.36 -9.53 1.98
N LEU A 164 12.77 -10.80 2.11
CA LEU A 164 11.89 -11.96 1.98
C LEU A 164 11.74 -12.62 3.36
N MET A 165 10.52 -13.00 3.70
CA MET A 165 10.23 -13.77 4.91
C MET A 165 10.88 -15.16 4.78
N GLN A 166 11.69 -15.56 5.77
CA GLN A 166 12.45 -16.82 5.72
C GLN A 166 11.67 -18.04 6.23
N ALA A 167 10.44 -17.84 6.74
CA ALA A 167 9.61 -18.92 7.25
C ALA A 167 9.05 -19.79 6.12
N GLN A 168 9.03 -21.11 6.31
CA GLN A 168 8.53 -22.09 5.33
C GLN A 168 7.01 -22.00 5.12
N GLU A 169 6.27 -21.53 6.12
CA GLU A 169 4.82 -21.40 6.09
C GLU A 169 4.39 -19.96 6.39
N VAL A 170 3.40 -19.47 5.64
CA VAL A 170 2.82 -18.14 5.85
C VAL A 170 1.69 -18.24 6.90
N THR A 171 2.05 -18.06 8.17
CA THR A 171 1.10 -18.00 9.29
C THR A 171 0.96 -16.58 9.82
N THR A 172 -0.04 -16.34 10.68
CA THR A 172 -0.29 -15.05 11.33
C THR A 172 0.95 -14.58 12.10
N GLU A 173 1.54 -15.49 12.87
CA GLU A 173 2.67 -15.27 13.77
C GLU A 173 3.95 -14.96 12.99
N HIS A 174 4.22 -15.71 11.91
CA HIS A 174 5.39 -15.46 11.05
C HIS A 174 5.29 -14.11 10.34
N VAL A 175 4.11 -13.76 9.81
CA VAL A 175 3.89 -12.46 9.17
C VAL A 175 4.01 -11.32 10.18
N GLN A 176 3.45 -11.48 11.39
CA GLN A 176 3.57 -10.48 12.45
C GLN A 176 5.02 -10.26 12.89
N GLU A 177 5.80 -11.32 13.14
CA GLU A 177 7.20 -11.18 13.54
C GLU A 177 8.06 -10.58 12.42
N PHE A 178 7.78 -10.90 11.15
CA PHE A 178 8.45 -10.28 10.02
C PHE A 178 8.16 -8.77 9.93
N CYS A 179 6.90 -8.35 10.12
CA CYS A 179 6.52 -6.95 10.22
C CYS A 179 7.18 -6.25 11.42
N TYR A 180 7.20 -6.87 12.60
CA TYR A 180 7.84 -6.29 13.79
C TYR A 180 9.35 -6.18 13.65
N SER A 181 10.01 -7.18 13.06
CA SER A 181 11.46 -7.14 12.78
C SER A 181 11.83 -5.94 11.90
N TYR A 182 11.00 -5.62 10.91
CA TYR A 182 11.18 -4.42 10.08
C TYR A 182 10.95 -3.12 10.85
N LEU A 183 9.87 -3.06 11.65
CA LEU A 183 9.51 -1.86 12.41
C LEU A 183 10.48 -1.56 13.56
N ARG A 184 11.19 -2.58 14.08
CA ARG A 184 12.26 -2.43 15.08
C ARG A 184 13.61 -2.01 14.47
N GLY A 185 13.86 -2.30 13.19
CA GLY A 185 15.13 -2.06 12.51
C GLY A 185 15.99 -3.31 12.28
N ASP A 186 15.62 -4.45 12.87
CA ASP A 186 16.38 -5.70 12.87
C ASP A 186 16.71 -6.19 11.45
N LEU A 187 15.76 -6.04 10.51
CA LEU A 187 15.95 -6.46 9.11
C LEU A 187 16.91 -5.55 8.34
N GLN A 188 16.95 -4.27 8.71
CA GLN A 188 17.80 -3.26 8.09
C GLN A 188 19.26 -3.53 8.48
N GLU A 189 19.52 -3.78 9.77
CA GLU A 189 20.85 -4.11 10.31
C GLU A 189 21.44 -5.40 9.70
N GLN A 190 20.62 -6.44 9.51
CA GLN A 190 21.08 -7.71 8.92
C GLN A 190 21.51 -7.61 7.45
N ASN A 191 20.94 -6.66 6.71
CA ASN A 191 21.22 -6.44 5.28
C ASN A 191 22.23 -5.31 5.02
N ASP A 192 22.69 -4.61 6.06
CA ASP A 192 23.80 -3.67 5.95
C ASP A 192 25.13 -4.36 6.28
N PRO A 193 26.23 -4.07 5.55
CA PRO A 193 27.53 -4.64 5.91
C PRO A 193 27.92 -4.17 7.32
N PRO A 194 28.50 -5.03 8.16
CA PRO A 194 28.79 -4.69 9.54
C PRO A 194 29.71 -3.46 9.59
N THR A 195 29.18 -2.35 10.12
CA THR A 195 29.90 -1.09 10.28
C THR A 195 31.20 -1.36 11.01
N SER A 196 32.34 -1.15 10.34
CA SER A 196 33.64 -1.42 10.97
C SER A 196 33.76 -0.56 12.22
N ALA A 197 33.89 -1.23 13.37
CA ALA A 197 34.08 -0.54 14.64
C ALA A 197 35.29 0.39 14.49
N ALA A 198 35.06 1.69 14.63
CA ALA A 198 36.11 2.69 14.50
C ALA A 198 37.17 2.40 15.58
N THR A 199 38.29 1.81 15.16
CA THR A 199 39.47 1.65 15.99
C THR A 199 40.02 3.04 16.26
N HIS A 200 39.57 3.64 17.36
CA HIS A 200 40.21 4.81 17.93
C HIS A 200 41.65 4.44 18.26
N SER A 201 42.54 4.81 17.35
CA SER A 201 43.99 4.75 17.56
C SER A 201 44.30 5.61 18.79
N LYS A 202 44.62 4.94 19.90
CA LYS A 202 45.25 5.60 21.04
C LYS A 202 46.65 6.02 20.61
N SER A 203 46.81 7.32 20.34
CA SER A 203 48.11 7.97 20.38
C SER A 203 48.56 8.06 21.84
N GLU A 204 49.43 7.15 22.28
CA GLU A 204 50.23 7.31 23.49
C GLU A 204 51.69 6.97 23.15
N LEU A 205 52.57 7.95 23.43
CA LEU A 205 54.05 7.97 23.26
C LEU A 205 54.56 8.26 21.83
#